data_AF-A0A9W6KQF2-F1
#
_entry.id   AF-A0A9W6KQF2-F1
#
_cell.length_a   1.000
_cell.length_b   1.000
_cell.length_c   1.000
_cell.angle_alpha   90.00
_cell.angle_beta   90.00
_cell.angle_gamma   90.00
#
_symmetry.space_group_name_H-M   'P 1'
#
loop_
_entity.id
_entity.type
_entity.pdbx_description
1 polymer ?
#
loop_
_entity_poly.entity_id
_entity_poly.type
_entity_poly.pdbx_seq_one_letter_code
_entity_poly.pdbx_strand_id
1 'polypeptide(L)'
;MPFYASPGIYVEEVSGGARPIGAVGTSTAGFVGTAPDRDARRNEAVAIGSWSQFLRAFGGGDEPGPGTALSRAVYGFFDNGGGRCYVVNVAPGEPIGTTGRARSGLGLLEAIDDIAIVAAPGYSDPASHEELLKHCELLGDRVAILDAPAEPAEVERYTRVATATAPKKPKAEGDKDAAPAPAPANDGALRPRQSDYGTFYLPWLVVRDPISGEIVPTPPSGHVAGIWARTDTLRGVHKAPANEPVRGALDLTYRITRAEQEILNPAGVNCIRYFPGEGIRVWGARTLAAEASEWRYLNVRRLFSMLKESIADGTRWIVFEPNDEQLWRSIRRDIGAFLTRVWRDGALMGATPQQAFFVKCDAETNPPEVRDAGQVVALIGVAPVKPAEFVVFKLSQSSVGTEAQ
;
A
#
# COMPACT_ATOMS: atom_id res chain seq x y z
N MET A 1 -12.37 -7.76 -48.23
CA MET A 1 -11.52 -8.81 -48.85
C MET A 1 -10.71 -8.17 -49.95
N PRO A 2 -9.40 -8.44 -50.04
CA PRO A 2 -8.57 -7.94 -51.13
C PRO A 2 -9.01 -8.59 -52.46
N PHE A 3 -8.98 -7.82 -53.53
CA PHE A 3 -9.26 -8.30 -54.88
C PHE A 3 -7.93 -8.57 -55.60
N TYR A 4 -7.66 -9.84 -55.90
CA TYR A 4 -6.44 -10.27 -56.58
C TYR A 4 -6.73 -10.52 -58.07
N ALA A 5 -6.15 -9.70 -58.95
CA ALA A 5 -6.47 -9.69 -60.38
C ALA A 5 -5.50 -10.49 -61.27
N SER A 6 -4.46 -11.12 -60.68
CA SER A 6 -3.43 -11.87 -61.42
C SER A 6 -3.00 -13.14 -60.69
N PRO A 7 -2.54 -14.20 -61.39
CA PRO A 7 -1.89 -15.33 -60.75
C PRO A 7 -0.54 -14.90 -60.14
N GLY A 8 -0.33 -15.17 -58.85
CA GLY A 8 0.90 -14.81 -58.13
C GLY A 8 0.90 -15.27 -56.68
N ILE A 9 2.06 -15.19 -56.01
CA ILE A 9 2.16 -15.36 -54.55
C ILE A 9 1.99 -13.98 -53.92
N TYR A 10 0.97 -13.83 -53.08
CA TYR A 10 0.68 -12.60 -52.35
C TYR A 10 1.05 -12.80 -50.88
N VAL A 11 1.82 -11.87 -50.34
CA VAL A 11 2.19 -11.82 -48.93
C VAL A 11 1.54 -10.59 -48.35
N GLU A 12 0.63 -10.78 -47.40
CA GLU A 12 -0.01 -9.70 -46.64
C GLU A 12 0.57 -9.63 -45.24
N GLU A 13 0.78 -8.42 -44.74
CA GLU A 13 1.26 -8.19 -43.39
C GLU A 13 0.08 -8.18 -42.43
N VAL A 14 -0.10 -9.28 -41.69
CA VAL A 14 -1.11 -9.39 -40.64
C VAL A 14 -0.47 -8.96 -39.32
N SER A 15 -0.97 -7.89 -38.71
CA SER A 15 -0.50 -7.41 -37.40
C SER A 15 -0.95 -8.36 -36.27
N GLY A 16 -0.27 -9.50 -36.13
CA GLY A 16 -0.53 -10.54 -35.12
C GLY A 16 0.53 -10.61 -34.01
N GLY A 17 1.29 -9.54 -33.79
CA GLY A 17 2.37 -9.49 -32.82
C GLY A 17 1.89 -9.61 -31.37
N ALA A 18 2.77 -10.12 -30.49
CA ALA A 18 2.54 -10.09 -29.06
C ALA A 18 2.39 -8.63 -28.58
N ARG A 19 1.41 -8.36 -27.72
CA ARG A 19 1.20 -7.04 -27.10
C ARG A 19 1.78 -7.10 -25.68
N PRO A 20 2.99 -6.58 -25.43
CA PRO A 20 3.67 -6.81 -24.17
C PRO A 20 2.99 -6.06 -23.02
N ILE A 21 2.64 -6.79 -21.96
CA ILE A 21 2.15 -6.20 -20.71
C ILE A 21 3.35 -5.69 -19.87
N GLY A 22 3.37 -4.40 -19.56
CA GLY A 22 4.32 -3.81 -18.62
C GLY A 22 3.84 -3.95 -17.17
N ALA A 23 4.78 -4.05 -16.22
CA ALA A 23 4.43 -3.96 -14.81
C ALA A 23 4.13 -2.50 -14.44
N VAL A 24 2.99 -2.24 -13.80
CA VAL A 24 2.66 -0.91 -13.29
C VAL A 24 3.56 -0.51 -12.12
N GLY A 25 3.71 0.80 -11.90
CA GLY A 25 4.47 1.34 -10.77
C GLY A 25 3.81 1.04 -9.43
N THR A 26 4.62 0.64 -8.43
CA THR A 26 4.12 0.29 -7.09
C THR A 26 4.54 1.26 -6.00
N SER A 27 5.30 2.31 -6.36
CA SER A 27 6.02 3.19 -5.43
C SER A 27 5.41 4.58 -5.25
N THR A 28 4.38 4.93 -6.03
CA THR A 28 3.72 6.24 -5.92
C THR A 28 2.84 6.30 -4.68
N ALA A 29 3.06 7.30 -3.84
CA ALA A 29 2.27 7.52 -2.63
C ALA A 29 1.20 8.61 -2.82
N GLY A 30 0.10 8.51 -2.08
CA GLY A 30 -0.88 9.56 -1.86
C GLY A 30 -0.92 9.93 -0.38
N PHE A 31 -0.65 11.19 -0.06
CA PHE A 31 -0.67 11.71 1.30
C PHE A 31 -1.82 12.71 1.47
N VAL A 32 -2.63 12.51 2.52
CA VAL A 32 -3.67 13.46 2.92
C VAL A 32 -3.32 14.00 4.30
N GLY A 33 -3.27 15.32 4.47
CA GLY A 33 -3.03 15.90 5.79
C GLY A 33 -2.97 17.42 5.78
N THR A 34 -2.56 18.01 6.89
CA THR A 34 -2.42 19.47 7.02
C THR A 34 -1.03 19.93 6.61
N ALA A 35 -0.95 20.79 5.59
CA ALA A 35 0.30 21.41 5.14
C ALA A 35 0.79 22.54 6.07
N PRO A 36 2.09 22.90 6.00
CA PRO A 36 2.63 24.08 6.69
C PRO A 36 1.85 25.37 6.39
N ASP A 37 1.61 25.66 5.11
CA ASP A 37 0.64 26.65 4.67
C ASP A 37 -0.75 26.00 4.63
N ARG A 38 -1.62 26.44 5.55
CA ARG A 38 -2.95 25.85 5.76
C ARG A 38 -3.91 26.10 4.60
N ASP A 39 -3.67 27.16 3.83
CA ASP A 39 -4.54 27.60 2.73
C ASP A 39 -3.96 27.26 1.35
N ALA A 40 -2.72 26.77 1.30
CA ALA A 40 -2.10 26.31 0.06
C ALA A 40 -2.87 25.17 -0.59
N ARG A 41 -3.27 25.36 -1.86
CA ARG A 41 -3.78 24.32 -2.78
C ARG A 41 -4.87 23.45 -2.15
N ARG A 42 -5.80 24.08 -1.44
CA ARG A 42 -6.99 23.45 -0.86
C ARG A 42 -7.80 22.71 -1.91
N ASN A 43 -8.34 21.55 -1.53
CA ASN A 43 -9.23 20.74 -2.38
C ASN A 43 -8.62 20.34 -3.73
N GLU A 44 -7.29 20.18 -3.77
CA GLU A 44 -6.55 19.74 -4.96
C GLU A 44 -5.61 18.60 -4.58
N ALA A 45 -5.46 17.62 -5.49
CA ALA A 45 -4.40 16.61 -5.41
C ALA A 45 -3.21 17.06 -6.26
N VAL A 46 -2.11 17.43 -5.61
CA VAL A 46 -0.93 18.00 -6.30
C VAL A 46 0.17 16.95 -6.42
N ALA A 47 0.66 16.72 -7.64
CA ALA A 47 1.80 15.84 -7.88
C ALA A 47 3.12 16.49 -7.42
N ILE A 48 3.87 15.79 -6.58
CA ILE A 48 5.14 16.21 -6.00
C ILE A 48 6.20 15.14 -6.29
N GLY A 49 7.31 15.54 -6.93
CA GLY A 49 8.46 14.69 -7.24
C GLY A 49 9.72 15.01 -6.43
N SER A 50 9.68 16.00 -5.53
CA SER A 50 10.81 16.32 -4.64
C SER A 50 10.37 17.11 -3.43
N TRP A 51 11.20 17.10 -2.38
CA TRP A 51 11.02 17.96 -1.20
C TRP A 51 10.96 19.45 -1.56
N SER A 52 11.83 19.93 -2.44
CA SER A 52 11.82 21.34 -2.87
C SER A 52 10.53 21.71 -3.59
N GLN A 53 9.93 20.78 -4.35
CA GLN A 53 8.63 21.02 -4.97
C GLN A 53 7.50 21.07 -3.93
N PHE A 54 7.56 20.22 -2.89
CA PHE A 54 6.60 20.27 -1.78
C PHE A 54 6.64 21.63 -1.09
N LEU A 55 7.83 22.12 -0.71
CA LEU A 55 7.97 23.43 -0.04
C LEU A 55 7.45 24.59 -0.90
N ARG A 56 7.69 24.57 -2.22
CA ARG A 56 7.12 25.59 -3.12
C ARG A 56 5.60 25.54 -3.19
N ALA A 57 5.01 24.35 -3.12
CA ALA A 57 3.56 24.17 -3.27
C ALA A 57 2.78 24.37 -1.97
N PHE A 58 3.38 24.03 -0.81
CA PHE A 58 2.70 23.87 0.48
C PHE A 58 3.44 24.53 1.65
N GLY A 59 4.61 25.10 1.42
CA GLY A 59 5.49 25.61 2.48
C GLY A 59 5.10 26.98 3.01
N GLY A 60 4.45 27.84 2.22
CA GLY A 60 4.14 29.23 2.60
C GLY A 60 5.02 30.31 1.94
N GLY A 61 5.79 29.96 0.91
CA GLY A 61 6.63 30.92 0.18
C GLY A 61 7.88 31.32 0.95
N ASP A 62 8.11 32.63 1.10
CA ASP A 62 9.32 33.19 1.72
C ASP A 62 9.36 33.04 3.25
N GLU A 63 8.19 32.93 3.90
CA GLU A 63 8.05 32.65 5.33
C GLU A 63 7.35 31.31 5.52
N PRO A 64 8.10 30.19 5.58
CA PRO A 64 7.47 28.89 5.66
C PRO A 64 6.69 28.73 6.97
N GLY A 65 5.49 28.15 6.86
CA GLY A 65 4.69 27.77 8.02
C GLY A 65 5.40 26.71 8.88
N PRO A 66 4.91 26.44 10.11
CA PRO A 66 5.54 25.47 10.99
C PRO A 66 5.54 24.07 10.39
N GLY A 67 6.55 23.27 10.75
CA GLY A 67 6.60 21.85 10.39
C GLY A 67 5.35 21.10 10.84
N THR A 68 4.75 20.30 9.95
CA THR A 68 3.55 19.51 10.22
C THR A 68 3.84 18.02 10.11
N ALA A 69 2.89 17.18 10.55
CA ALA A 69 2.99 15.74 10.32
C ALA A 69 3.10 15.40 8.83
N LEU A 70 2.36 16.13 7.98
CA LEU A 70 2.41 15.98 6.52
C LEU A 70 3.77 16.36 5.95
N SER A 71 4.34 17.52 6.32
CA SER A 71 5.62 17.95 5.77
C SER A 71 6.75 16.98 6.12
N ARG A 72 6.78 16.50 7.37
CA ARG A 72 7.75 15.50 7.83
C ARG A 72 7.55 14.13 7.16
N ALA A 73 6.31 13.73 6.89
CA ALA A 73 6.04 12.51 6.16
C ALA A 73 6.49 12.58 4.70
N VAL A 74 6.22 13.71 4.01
CA VAL A 74 6.66 13.92 2.63
C VAL A 74 8.19 13.99 2.55
N TYR A 75 8.85 14.68 3.49
CA TYR A 75 10.31 14.66 3.58
C TYR A 75 10.86 13.26 3.80
N GLY A 76 10.32 12.54 4.80
CA GLY A 76 10.71 11.17 5.12
C GLY A 76 10.49 10.19 3.96
N PHE A 77 9.44 10.38 3.16
CA PHE A 77 9.19 9.62 1.94
C PHE A 77 10.33 9.77 0.94
N PHE A 78 10.70 11.00 0.59
CA PHE A 78 11.80 11.26 -0.35
C PHE A 78 13.15 10.79 0.20
N ASP A 79 13.45 11.06 1.47
CA ASP A 79 14.72 10.66 2.12
C ASP A 79 14.88 9.13 2.17
N ASN A 80 13.76 8.40 2.29
CA ASN A 80 13.76 6.95 2.30
C ASN A 80 13.68 6.30 0.91
N GLY A 81 13.67 7.07 -0.19
CA GLY A 81 13.75 6.57 -1.57
C GLY A 81 12.43 6.57 -2.33
N GLY A 82 11.42 7.29 -1.83
CA GLY A 82 10.23 7.65 -2.59
C GLY A 82 10.56 8.55 -3.77
N GLY A 83 9.94 8.30 -4.93
CA GLY A 83 10.20 9.07 -6.16
C GLY A 83 9.12 10.11 -6.47
N ARG A 84 7.85 9.75 -6.33
CA ARG A 84 6.70 10.61 -6.63
C ARG A 84 5.58 10.37 -5.62
N CYS A 85 4.95 11.43 -5.16
CA CYS A 85 3.72 11.36 -4.39
C CYS A 85 2.71 12.39 -4.85
N TYR A 86 1.46 12.18 -4.46
CA TYR A 86 0.39 13.17 -4.55
C TYR A 86 0.05 13.65 -3.15
N VAL A 87 -0.12 14.96 -2.99
CA VAL A 87 -0.43 15.58 -1.71
C VAL A 87 -1.78 16.27 -1.80
N VAL A 88 -2.64 15.99 -0.82
CA VAL A 88 -3.91 16.69 -0.61
C VAL A 88 -3.87 17.40 0.74
N ASN A 89 -4.02 18.73 0.70
CA ASN A 89 -4.07 19.56 1.90
C ASN A 89 -5.49 19.64 2.47
N VAL A 90 -5.66 19.23 3.73
CA VAL A 90 -6.91 19.31 4.50
C VAL A 90 -6.72 20.15 5.76
N ALA A 91 -7.79 20.77 6.27
CA ALA A 91 -7.62 21.74 7.35
C ALA A 91 -7.34 20.99 8.66
N PRO A 92 -6.67 21.64 9.63
CA PRO A 92 -6.49 21.05 10.94
C PRO A 92 -7.84 20.61 11.51
N GLY A 93 -7.98 19.33 11.84
CA GLY A 93 -9.20 18.77 12.44
C GLY A 93 -10.33 18.47 11.46
N GLU A 94 -10.17 18.72 10.16
CA GLU A 94 -11.13 18.24 9.15
C GLU A 94 -10.98 16.73 8.91
N PRO A 95 -12.08 16.03 8.61
CA PRO A 95 -12.02 14.64 8.17
C PRO A 95 -11.16 14.48 6.91
N ILE A 96 -10.41 13.39 6.83
CA ILE A 96 -9.59 13.07 5.66
C ILE A 96 -10.41 12.47 4.50
N GLY A 97 -11.64 12.04 4.75
CA GLY A 97 -12.55 11.52 3.73
C GLY A 97 -13.23 12.62 2.91
N THR A 98 -14.07 12.21 1.95
CA THR A 98 -14.90 13.16 1.20
C THR A 98 -15.96 13.77 2.12
N THR A 99 -16.05 15.10 2.12
CA THR A 99 -17.08 15.85 2.87
C THR A 99 -18.01 16.54 1.89
N GLY A 100 -19.32 16.27 2.00
CA GLY A 100 -20.33 16.85 1.11
C GLY A 100 -20.43 16.15 -0.25
N ARG A 101 -20.83 16.91 -1.29
CA ARG A 101 -21.12 16.37 -2.63
C ARG A 101 -19.93 16.41 -3.60
N ALA A 102 -18.97 17.29 -3.36
CA ALA A 102 -17.76 17.40 -4.17
C ALA A 102 -16.64 16.55 -3.56
N ARG A 103 -15.78 15.96 -4.40
CA ARG A 103 -14.61 15.21 -3.93
C ARG A 103 -13.71 16.12 -3.08
N SER A 104 -13.31 15.64 -1.91
CA SER A 104 -12.34 16.28 -1.01
C SER A 104 -11.49 15.21 -0.32
N GLY A 105 -10.35 15.60 0.25
CA GLY A 105 -9.50 14.65 0.99
C GLY A 105 -9.11 13.43 0.14
N LEU A 106 -9.35 12.23 0.67
CA LEU A 106 -9.10 10.95 0.00
C LEU A 106 -9.86 10.81 -1.33
N GLY A 107 -11.06 11.41 -1.46
CA GLY A 107 -11.84 11.35 -2.69
C GLY A 107 -11.15 12.01 -3.89
N LEU A 108 -10.21 12.93 -3.65
CA LEU A 108 -9.41 13.52 -4.72
C LEU A 108 -8.37 12.54 -5.28
N LEU A 109 -7.93 11.56 -4.47
CA LEU A 109 -6.97 10.54 -4.88
C LEU A 109 -7.60 9.38 -5.66
N GLU A 110 -8.94 9.25 -5.64
CA GLU A 110 -9.67 8.21 -6.39
C GLU A 110 -9.49 8.34 -7.90
N ALA A 111 -9.32 9.56 -8.41
CA ALA A 111 -9.17 9.81 -9.84
C ALA A 111 -7.75 9.60 -10.37
N ILE A 112 -6.84 9.10 -9.51
CA ILE A 112 -5.42 8.97 -9.79
C ILE A 112 -5.04 7.50 -9.66
N ASP A 113 -4.99 6.82 -10.80
CA ASP A 113 -4.71 5.37 -10.89
C ASP A 113 -3.25 5.05 -10.57
N ASP A 114 -2.33 6.02 -10.73
CA ASP A 114 -0.89 5.85 -10.47
C ASP A 114 -0.56 5.55 -8.99
N ILE A 115 -1.48 5.77 -8.04
CA ILE A 115 -1.22 5.69 -6.60
C ILE A 115 -1.31 4.24 -6.12
N ALA A 116 -0.24 3.74 -5.50
CA ALA A 116 -0.17 2.39 -4.94
C ALA A 116 -0.08 2.35 -3.40
N ILE A 117 0.25 3.49 -2.77
CA ILE A 117 0.42 3.63 -1.32
C ILE A 117 -0.42 4.81 -0.84
N VAL A 118 -1.17 4.67 0.25
CA VAL A 118 -1.95 5.79 0.82
C VAL A 118 -1.66 5.94 2.30
N ALA A 119 -1.50 7.18 2.77
CA ALA A 119 -1.36 7.47 4.19
C ALA A 119 -1.95 8.84 4.56
N ALA A 120 -2.39 8.97 5.81
CA ALA A 120 -2.79 10.26 6.38
C ALA A 120 -1.94 10.60 7.62
N PRO A 121 -0.71 11.10 7.42
CA PRO A 121 0.23 11.34 8.53
C PRO A 121 -0.35 12.37 9.52
N GLY A 122 -0.40 11.98 10.78
CA GLY A 122 -0.98 12.78 11.87
C GLY A 122 -2.45 12.48 12.18
N TYR A 123 -3.10 11.61 11.39
CA TYR A 123 -4.47 11.16 11.60
C TYR A 123 -4.48 9.70 12.09
N SER A 124 -4.24 9.53 13.39
CA SER A 124 -4.14 8.21 14.05
C SER A 124 -5.42 7.78 14.80
N ASP A 125 -6.53 8.48 14.57
CA ASP A 125 -7.81 8.15 15.20
C ASP A 125 -8.57 7.06 14.43
N PRO A 126 -9.45 6.29 15.09
CA PRO A 126 -10.16 5.19 14.46
C PRO A 126 -11.04 5.58 13.25
N ALA A 127 -11.58 6.80 13.22
CA ALA A 127 -12.40 7.24 12.09
C ALA A 127 -11.52 7.49 10.85
N SER A 128 -10.35 8.10 11.03
CA SER A 128 -9.37 8.27 9.95
C SER A 128 -8.82 6.93 9.44
N HIS A 129 -8.53 5.99 10.34
CA HIS A 129 -8.14 4.63 9.93
C HIS A 129 -9.23 3.97 9.08
N GLU A 130 -10.50 4.09 9.47
CA GLU A 130 -11.62 3.53 8.73
C GLU A 130 -11.73 4.11 7.31
N GLU A 131 -11.58 5.44 7.15
CA GLU A 131 -11.64 6.08 5.84
C GLU A 131 -10.48 5.66 4.92
N LEU A 132 -9.26 5.51 5.45
CA LEU A 132 -8.12 4.99 4.69
C LEU A 132 -8.33 3.54 4.23
N LEU A 133 -8.87 2.69 5.10
CA LEU A 133 -9.16 1.29 4.78
C LEU A 133 -10.23 1.19 3.70
N LYS A 134 -11.36 1.90 3.85
CA LYS A 134 -12.43 1.93 2.85
C LYS A 134 -11.93 2.38 1.49
N HIS A 135 -11.11 3.44 1.45
CA HIS A 135 -10.51 3.96 0.22
C HIS A 135 -9.72 2.87 -0.52
N CYS A 136 -8.84 2.17 0.21
CA CYS A 136 -7.99 1.14 -0.38
C CYS A 136 -8.77 -0.14 -0.74
N GLU A 137 -9.79 -0.52 0.04
CA GLU A 137 -10.67 -1.65 -0.25
C GLU A 137 -11.54 -1.42 -1.48
N LEU A 138 -12.03 -0.19 -1.66
CA LEU A 138 -12.88 0.18 -2.79
C LEU A 138 -12.09 0.13 -4.12
N LEU A 139 -10.88 0.68 -4.14
CA LEU A 139 -10.08 0.77 -5.36
C LEU A 139 -9.30 -0.53 -5.63
N GLY A 140 -8.82 -1.21 -4.60
CA GLY A 140 -8.23 -2.55 -4.71
C GLY A 140 -6.86 -2.61 -5.42
N ASP A 141 -6.28 -1.46 -5.74
CA ASP A 141 -5.01 -1.23 -6.43
C ASP A 141 -3.91 -0.67 -5.49
N ARG A 142 -4.30 -0.16 -4.32
CA ARG A 142 -3.44 0.53 -3.36
C ARG A 142 -3.59 0.00 -1.94
N VAL A 143 -2.58 0.25 -1.09
CA VAL A 143 -2.54 -0.23 0.30
C VAL A 143 -2.29 0.92 1.27
N ALA A 144 -3.05 0.96 2.36
CA ALA A 144 -2.95 1.97 3.40
C ALA A 144 -1.80 1.71 4.38
N ILE A 145 -1.10 2.78 4.76
CA ILE A 145 -0.19 2.81 5.92
C ILE A 145 -0.87 3.62 7.01
N LEU A 146 -1.20 2.95 8.11
CA LEU A 146 -1.87 3.52 9.28
C LEU A 146 -0.85 3.71 10.40
N ASP A 147 -0.83 4.90 10.98
CA ASP A 147 0.01 5.22 12.13
C ASP A 147 -0.74 4.92 13.43
N ALA A 148 -0.07 4.25 14.37
CA ALA A 148 -0.51 4.22 15.77
C ALA A 148 -0.51 5.63 16.37
N PRO A 149 -1.22 5.88 17.49
CA PRO A 149 -1.08 7.13 18.23
C PRO A 149 0.37 7.42 18.66
N ALA A 150 0.72 8.70 18.77
CA ALA A 150 2.06 9.15 19.14
C ALA A 150 2.45 8.73 20.55
N GLU A 151 1.50 8.85 21.47
CA GLU A 151 1.69 8.50 22.88
C GLU A 151 1.68 6.98 23.06
N PRO A 152 2.72 6.41 23.68
CA PRO A 152 2.76 4.99 24.00
C PRO A 152 1.56 4.59 24.85
N ALA A 153 1.09 3.36 24.64
CA ALA A 153 -0.03 2.79 25.37
C ALA A 153 0.29 1.34 25.72
N GLU A 154 -0.50 0.75 26.61
CA GLU A 154 -0.41 -0.68 26.92
C GLU A 154 -0.55 -1.52 25.65
N VAL A 155 0.28 -2.55 25.52
CA VAL A 155 0.40 -3.36 24.31
C VAL A 155 -0.91 -4.00 23.90
N GLU A 156 -1.73 -4.40 24.87
CA GLU A 156 -3.04 -5.02 24.71
C GLU A 156 -4.07 -4.07 24.07
N ARG A 157 -3.82 -2.76 24.09
CA ARG A 157 -4.68 -1.78 23.40
C ARG A 157 -4.47 -1.83 21.89
N TYR A 158 -3.26 -2.14 21.44
CA TYR A 158 -2.93 -2.29 20.02
C TYR A 158 -3.34 -3.64 19.42
N THR A 159 -3.81 -4.58 20.24
CA THR A 159 -4.34 -5.88 19.77
C THR A 159 -5.87 -5.88 19.66
N ARG A 160 -6.55 -4.97 20.36
CA ARG A 160 -8.02 -4.84 20.35
C ARG A 160 -8.47 -3.85 19.28
N VAL A 161 -9.50 -4.24 18.52
CA VAL A 161 -10.06 -3.43 17.43
C VAL A 161 -10.82 -2.23 17.99
N ALA A 162 -10.39 -1.03 17.61
CA ALA A 162 -11.05 0.22 17.92
C ALA A 162 -12.32 0.37 17.07
N THR A 163 -13.40 0.87 17.67
CA THR A 163 -14.62 1.20 16.93
C THR A 163 -14.55 2.65 16.45
N ALA A 164 -14.79 2.88 15.16
CA ALA A 164 -14.95 4.22 14.62
C ALA A 164 -16.24 4.82 15.18
N THR A 165 -16.13 5.61 16.24
CA THR A 165 -17.23 6.48 16.67
C THR A 165 -17.20 7.74 15.81
N ALA A 166 -18.35 8.17 15.30
CA ALA A 166 -18.43 9.37 14.47
C ALA A 166 -17.78 10.56 15.18
N PRO A 167 -17.00 11.42 14.47
CA PRO A 167 -16.39 12.57 15.09
C PRO A 167 -17.48 13.43 15.73
N LYS A 168 -17.33 13.75 17.03
CA LYS A 168 -18.18 14.75 17.68
C LYS A 168 -17.97 16.06 16.92
N LYS A 169 -19.04 16.63 16.34
CA LYS A 169 -19.02 18.04 15.93
C LYS A 169 -18.48 18.87 17.10
N PRO A 170 -17.62 19.88 16.86
CA PRO A 170 -17.31 20.87 17.88
C PRO A 170 -18.64 21.39 18.44
N LYS A 171 -18.82 21.35 19.76
CA LYS A 171 -20.00 21.97 20.37
C LYS A 171 -20.02 23.42 19.94
N ALA A 172 -21.05 23.84 19.21
CA ALA A 172 -21.39 25.25 19.15
C ALA A 172 -21.67 25.69 20.59
N GLU A 173 -21.04 26.79 21.03
CA GLU A 173 -21.30 27.39 22.33
C GLU A 173 -22.77 27.82 22.38
N GLY A 174 -23.62 27.02 23.01
CA GLY A 174 -25.03 27.38 23.19
C GLY A 174 -25.97 26.19 23.20
N ASP A 175 -25.79 25.25 24.11
CA ASP A 175 -26.94 24.55 24.70
C ASP A 175 -26.54 23.92 26.04
N LYS A 176 -27.00 24.52 27.12
CA LYS A 176 -26.92 23.99 28.49
C LYS A 176 -28.33 23.49 28.77
N ASP A 177 -28.55 22.17 28.68
CA ASP A 177 -29.59 21.40 29.43
C ASP A 177 -30.03 20.13 28.69
N ALA A 178 -29.08 19.33 28.21
CA ALA A 178 -29.31 17.91 27.97
C ALA A 178 -28.21 17.11 28.68
N ALA A 179 -28.59 16.32 29.69
CA ALA A 179 -27.69 15.34 30.28
C ALA A 179 -27.29 14.37 29.16
N PRO A 180 -25.99 14.26 28.82
CA PRO A 180 -25.57 13.34 27.77
C PRO A 180 -25.89 11.92 28.23
N ALA A 181 -26.54 11.13 27.37
CA ALA A 181 -26.53 9.68 27.50
C ALA A 181 -25.07 9.23 27.71
N PRO A 182 -24.78 8.26 28.59
CA PRO A 182 -23.41 7.79 28.80
C PRO A 182 -22.87 7.37 27.43
N ALA A 183 -21.84 8.07 26.97
CA ALA A 183 -21.10 7.63 25.81
C ALA A 183 -20.63 6.20 26.10
N PRO A 184 -20.67 5.27 25.12
CA PRO A 184 -20.01 4.00 25.32
C PRO A 184 -18.58 4.31 25.77
N ALA A 185 -18.16 3.71 26.89
CA ALA A 185 -16.80 3.89 27.39
C ALA A 185 -15.86 3.56 26.23
N ASN A 186 -15.01 4.50 25.83
CA ASN A 186 -13.95 4.21 24.88
C ASN A 186 -13.07 3.17 25.60
N ASP A 187 -13.17 1.91 25.19
CA ASP A 187 -12.57 0.74 25.86
C ASP A 187 -11.02 0.73 25.80
N GLY A 188 -10.46 1.81 25.24
CA GLY A 188 -9.05 2.05 25.04
C GLY A 188 -8.49 1.33 23.82
N ALA A 189 -9.27 0.58 23.04
CA ALA A 189 -8.76 -0.12 21.86
C ALA A 189 -8.17 0.85 20.82
N LEU A 190 -7.07 0.46 20.18
CA LEU A 190 -6.31 1.30 19.25
C LEU A 190 -6.05 0.64 17.89
N ARG A 191 -6.27 -0.68 17.77
CA ARG A 191 -6.01 -1.39 16.52
C ARG A 191 -7.08 -1.03 15.49
N PRO A 192 -6.73 -0.74 14.23
CA PRO A 192 -7.71 -0.70 13.16
C PRO A 192 -8.43 -2.05 13.00
N ARG A 193 -9.60 -2.04 12.33
CA ARG A 193 -10.30 -3.27 11.97
C ARG A 193 -9.49 -4.13 10.99
N GLN A 194 -9.91 -5.38 10.80
CA GLN A 194 -9.28 -6.26 9.82
C GLN A 194 -9.46 -5.71 8.41
N SER A 195 -8.38 -5.80 7.62
CA SER A 195 -8.36 -5.45 6.20
C SER A 195 -7.12 -6.03 5.53
N ASP A 196 -7.29 -6.57 4.33
CA ASP A 196 -6.19 -7.04 3.50
C ASP A 196 -5.44 -5.86 2.83
N TYR A 197 -6.03 -4.66 2.82
CA TYR A 197 -5.51 -3.47 2.16
C TYR A 197 -4.96 -2.42 3.13
N GLY A 198 -4.73 -2.79 4.39
CA GLY A 198 -4.16 -1.90 5.40
C GLY A 198 -2.99 -2.50 6.15
N THR A 199 -2.10 -1.63 6.61
CA THR A 199 -0.97 -1.95 7.49
C THR A 199 -0.97 -0.98 8.65
N PHE A 200 -0.51 -1.42 9.82
CA PHE A 200 -0.49 -0.58 11.03
C PHE A 200 0.90 -0.58 11.64
N TYR A 201 1.47 0.60 11.85
CA TYR A 201 2.85 0.79 12.29
C TYR A 201 2.95 1.53 13.63
N LEU A 202 3.84 1.04 14.49
CA LEU A 202 4.25 1.68 15.74
C LEU A 202 5.73 1.36 16.03
N PRO A 203 6.41 2.14 16.89
CA PRO A 203 6.01 3.42 17.46
C PRO A 203 6.21 4.56 16.45
N TRP A 204 6.00 5.81 16.90
CA TRP A 204 6.45 6.98 16.16
C TRP A 204 7.98 7.09 16.16
N LEU A 205 8.50 7.76 15.14
CA LEU A 205 9.91 8.09 15.00
C LEU A 205 10.21 9.40 15.74
N VAL A 206 11.46 9.61 16.11
CA VAL A 206 11.98 10.92 16.51
C VAL A 206 12.94 11.37 15.41
N VAL A 207 12.65 12.51 14.78
CA VAL A 207 13.42 13.01 13.62
C VAL A 207 13.76 14.48 13.81
N ARG A 208 14.71 14.98 13.03
CA ARG A 208 14.90 16.43 12.88
C ARG A 208 13.89 16.97 11.86
N ASP A 209 13.03 17.89 12.28
CA ASP A 209 12.09 18.55 11.38
C ASP A 209 12.85 19.30 10.27
N PRO A 210 12.50 19.09 8.99
CA PRO A 210 13.24 19.66 7.87
C PRO A 210 12.98 21.17 7.66
N ILE A 211 11.98 21.74 8.34
CA ILE A 211 11.63 23.17 8.27
C ILE A 211 12.17 23.89 9.51
N SER A 212 11.80 23.45 10.72
CA SER A 212 12.20 24.14 11.95
C SER A 212 13.59 23.73 12.46
N GLY A 213 14.10 22.57 12.04
CA GLY A 213 15.35 22.01 12.55
C GLY A 213 15.24 21.40 13.96
N GLU A 214 14.05 21.43 14.58
CA GLU A 214 13.80 20.88 15.91
C GLU A 214 13.74 19.35 15.89
N ILE A 215 14.01 18.72 17.04
CA ILE A 215 13.86 17.27 17.18
C ILE A 215 12.44 16.98 17.66
N VAL A 216 11.64 16.29 16.84
CA VAL A 216 10.19 16.12 17.07
C VAL A 216 9.69 14.68 16.83
N PRO A 217 8.71 14.20 17.62
CA PRO A 217 8.01 12.94 17.36
C PRO A 217 7.20 12.98 16.07
N THR A 218 7.40 12.02 15.17
CA THR A 218 6.89 12.01 13.78
C THR A 218 6.21 10.69 13.44
N PRO A 219 5.02 10.72 12.80
CA PRO A 219 4.37 9.49 12.34
C PRO A 219 5.25 8.74 11.32
N PRO A 220 5.34 7.40 11.42
CA PRO A 220 6.23 6.62 10.56
C PRO A 220 5.74 6.51 9.11
N SER A 221 4.46 6.72 8.82
CA SER A 221 3.85 6.42 7.51
C SER A 221 4.59 6.99 6.30
N GLY A 222 5.07 8.23 6.36
CA GLY A 222 5.85 8.82 5.27
C GLY A 222 7.19 8.12 5.04
N HIS A 223 7.93 7.83 6.11
CA HIS A 223 9.21 7.13 6.04
C HIS A 223 9.02 5.69 5.54
N VAL A 224 7.99 5.00 6.06
CA VAL A 224 7.63 3.65 5.66
C VAL A 224 7.22 3.59 4.19
N ALA A 225 6.43 4.55 3.70
CA ALA A 225 6.09 4.65 2.28
C ALA A 225 7.34 4.79 1.40
N GLY A 226 8.32 5.59 1.84
CA GLY A 226 9.60 5.74 1.16
C GLY A 226 10.41 4.43 1.16
N ILE A 227 10.41 3.70 2.28
CA ILE A 227 11.03 2.38 2.39
C ILE A 227 10.37 1.39 1.43
N TRP A 228 9.04 1.35 1.34
CA TRP A 228 8.33 0.50 0.38
C TRP A 228 8.77 0.82 -1.05
N ALA A 229 8.77 2.11 -1.43
CA ALA A 229 9.23 2.55 -2.75
C ALA A 229 10.68 2.14 -3.05
N ARG A 230 11.57 2.28 -2.07
CA ARG A 230 12.98 1.88 -2.18
C ARG A 230 13.13 0.37 -2.32
N THR A 231 12.46 -0.41 -1.48
CA THR A 231 12.50 -1.87 -1.54
C THR A 231 12.00 -2.35 -2.90
N ASP A 232 10.90 -1.81 -3.40
CA ASP A 232 10.34 -2.18 -4.70
C ASP A 232 11.31 -1.89 -5.84
N THR A 233 11.95 -0.72 -5.81
CA THR A 233 12.92 -0.32 -6.85
C THR A 233 14.17 -1.20 -6.84
N LEU A 234 14.65 -1.59 -5.65
CA LEU A 234 15.90 -2.33 -5.51
C LEU A 234 15.73 -3.85 -5.62
N ARG A 235 14.57 -4.38 -5.21
CA ARG A 235 14.36 -5.82 -4.99
C ARG A 235 13.03 -6.33 -5.55
N GLY A 236 12.20 -5.46 -6.11
CA GLY A 236 10.86 -5.79 -6.58
C GLY A 236 9.82 -5.86 -5.46
N VAL A 237 8.56 -5.61 -5.82
CA VAL A 237 7.40 -5.57 -4.89
C VAL A 237 7.19 -6.87 -4.11
N HIS A 238 7.70 -7.99 -4.61
CA HIS A 238 7.62 -9.30 -3.97
C HIS A 238 8.52 -9.42 -2.74
N LYS A 239 9.51 -8.53 -2.55
CA LYS A 239 10.33 -8.48 -1.33
C LYS A 239 9.59 -7.74 -0.21
N ALA A 240 9.45 -8.37 0.95
CA ALA A 240 8.93 -7.72 2.15
C ALA A 240 9.78 -6.48 2.53
N PRO A 241 9.18 -5.28 2.71
CA PRO A 241 9.88 -4.05 3.11
C PRO A 241 10.11 -4.00 4.63
N ALA A 242 10.69 -5.07 5.16
CA ALA A 242 11.11 -5.23 6.55
C ALA A 242 12.58 -5.63 6.62
N ASN A 243 13.17 -5.47 7.80
CA ASN A 243 14.61 -5.45 8.03
C ASN A 243 15.31 -4.33 7.22
N GLU A 244 14.61 -3.21 7.05
CA GLU A 244 15.08 -2.05 6.28
C GLU A 244 15.43 -0.90 7.23
N PRO A 245 16.58 -0.23 7.06
CA PRO A 245 16.93 0.93 7.88
C PRO A 245 15.98 2.10 7.60
N VAL A 246 15.62 2.82 8.66
CA VAL A 246 14.82 4.05 8.59
C VAL A 246 15.77 5.24 8.53
N ARG A 247 15.94 5.83 7.33
CA ARG A 247 16.79 7.01 7.14
C ARG A 247 16.14 8.24 7.78
N GLY A 248 16.95 9.11 8.37
CA GLY A 248 16.50 10.32 9.05
C GLY A 248 15.96 10.13 10.48
N ALA A 249 15.73 8.88 10.92
CA ALA A 249 15.29 8.58 12.28
C ALA A 249 16.46 8.66 13.28
N LEU A 250 16.29 9.46 14.32
CA LEU A 250 17.26 9.68 15.40
C LEU A 250 16.99 8.76 16.60
N ASP A 251 15.72 8.56 16.95
CA ASP A 251 15.27 7.60 17.97
C ASP A 251 13.82 7.17 17.68
N LEU A 252 13.23 6.40 18.59
CA LEU A 252 11.83 5.98 18.62
C LEU A 252 11.14 6.59 19.84
N THR A 253 9.85 6.94 19.74
CA THR A 253 9.09 7.43 20.91
C THR A 253 8.92 6.35 21.98
N TYR A 254 9.04 5.08 21.60
CA TYR A 254 8.98 3.94 22.50
C TYR A 254 9.87 2.80 22.02
N ARG A 255 10.64 2.15 22.90
CA ARG A 255 11.50 1.02 22.52
C ARG A 255 10.79 -0.30 22.79
N ILE A 256 10.21 -0.88 21.74
CA ILE A 256 9.48 -2.16 21.80
C ILE A 256 10.45 -3.29 22.14
N THR A 257 10.15 -3.99 23.22
CA THR A 257 10.85 -5.19 23.65
C THR A 257 10.45 -6.40 22.81
N ARG A 258 11.23 -7.48 22.92
CA ARG A 258 10.91 -8.73 22.22
C ARG A 258 9.57 -9.33 22.71
N ALA A 259 9.32 -9.33 24.02
CA ALA A 259 8.11 -9.90 24.60
C ALA A 259 6.85 -9.15 24.15
N GLU A 260 6.91 -7.81 24.08
CA GLU A 260 5.80 -7.01 23.55
C GLU A 260 5.58 -7.28 22.06
N GLN A 261 6.65 -7.41 21.28
CA GLN A 261 6.51 -7.75 19.86
C GLN A 261 5.85 -9.13 19.66
N GLU A 262 6.13 -10.11 20.52
CA GLU A 262 5.50 -11.43 20.47
C GLU A 262 3.97 -11.34 20.64
N ILE A 263 3.46 -10.32 21.33
CA ILE A 263 2.02 -10.04 21.48
C ILE A 263 1.47 -9.24 20.30
N LEU A 264 2.22 -8.23 19.83
CA LEU A 264 1.80 -7.32 18.76
C LEU A 264 1.75 -8.00 17.39
N ASN A 265 2.69 -8.88 17.10
CA ASN A 265 2.89 -9.42 15.76
C ASN A 265 1.69 -10.27 15.28
N PRO A 266 1.11 -11.21 16.07
CA PRO A 266 -0.11 -11.94 15.69
C PRO A 266 -1.30 -11.02 15.37
N ALA A 267 -1.37 -9.85 16.00
CA ALA A 267 -2.38 -8.84 15.70
C ALA A 267 -2.13 -8.06 14.40
N GLY A 268 -1.07 -8.36 13.62
CA GLY A 268 -0.77 -7.66 12.37
C GLY A 268 -0.19 -6.25 12.59
N VAL A 269 0.40 -6.03 13.76
CA VAL A 269 0.99 -4.75 14.13
C VAL A 269 2.49 -4.75 13.79
N ASN A 270 2.90 -3.87 12.88
CA ASN A 270 4.28 -3.79 12.39
C ASN A 270 5.13 -2.89 13.28
N CYS A 271 6.10 -3.49 13.98
CA CYS A 271 7.00 -2.79 14.88
C CYS A 271 8.17 -2.15 14.13
N ILE A 272 8.54 -0.93 14.50
CA ILE A 272 9.83 -0.31 14.18
C ILE A 272 10.70 -0.43 15.43
N ARG A 273 11.92 -0.94 15.30
CA ARG A 273 12.77 -1.29 16.43
C ARG A 273 14.19 -0.78 16.27
N TYR A 274 14.81 -0.49 17.40
CA TYR A 274 16.23 -0.16 17.48
C TYR A 274 17.04 -1.42 17.77
N PHE A 275 18.07 -1.66 16.96
CA PHE A 275 19.04 -2.74 17.13
C PHE A 275 20.43 -2.15 17.36
N PRO A 276 21.11 -2.47 18.48
CA PRO A 276 22.48 -2.02 18.71
C PRO A 276 23.41 -2.40 17.53
N GLY A 277 24.14 -1.42 16.99
CA GLY A 277 25.04 -1.60 15.83
C GLY A 277 24.35 -1.62 14.46
N GLU A 278 23.04 -1.86 14.41
CA GLU A 278 22.25 -1.93 13.18
C GLU A 278 21.29 -0.75 12.97
N GLY A 279 21.06 0.04 14.01
CA GLY A 279 20.21 1.24 13.99
C GLY A 279 18.72 0.94 14.05
N ILE A 280 17.91 1.91 13.62
CA ILE A 280 16.45 1.83 13.61
C ILE A 280 15.99 1.14 12.33
N ARG A 281 15.18 0.09 12.48
CA ARG A 281 14.69 -0.74 11.38
C ARG A 281 13.20 -0.96 11.44
N VAL A 282 12.56 -0.99 10.27
CA VAL A 282 11.23 -1.57 10.12
C VAL A 282 11.34 -3.07 10.33
N TRP A 283 10.57 -3.61 11.27
CA TRP A 283 10.70 -4.99 11.75
C TRP A 283 9.37 -5.77 11.67
N GLY A 284 8.54 -5.44 10.67
CA GLY A 284 7.29 -6.13 10.35
C GLY A 284 6.80 -5.79 8.94
N ALA A 285 6.16 -6.75 8.27
CA ALA A 285 5.58 -6.60 6.93
C ALA A 285 4.24 -7.34 6.81
N ARG A 286 3.41 -7.27 7.85
CA ARG A 286 2.06 -7.84 7.88
C ARG A 286 1.01 -6.80 7.50
N THR A 287 -0.07 -7.27 6.89
CA THR A 287 -1.31 -6.49 6.75
C THR A 287 -2.16 -6.62 8.02
N LEU A 288 -3.32 -5.96 8.04
CA LEU A 288 -4.34 -6.11 9.08
C LEU A 288 -5.25 -7.33 8.88
N ALA A 289 -4.98 -8.14 7.85
CA ALA A 289 -5.70 -9.38 7.58
C ALA A 289 -5.66 -10.33 8.78
N ALA A 290 -6.61 -11.26 8.82
CA ALA A 290 -6.58 -12.34 9.80
C ALA A 290 -5.27 -13.16 9.68
N GLU A 291 -4.78 -13.71 10.79
CA GLU A 291 -3.50 -14.41 10.83
C GLU A 291 -3.41 -15.59 9.85
N ALA A 292 -4.52 -16.29 9.63
CA ALA A 292 -4.62 -17.41 8.70
C ALA A 292 -4.90 -16.99 7.24
N SER A 293 -5.00 -15.68 6.95
CA SER A 293 -5.29 -15.18 5.61
C SER A 293 -4.10 -15.35 4.67
N GLU A 294 -4.35 -15.69 3.41
CA GLU A 294 -3.34 -15.65 2.35
C GLU A 294 -2.81 -14.22 2.10
N TRP A 295 -3.57 -13.21 2.54
CA TRP A 295 -3.21 -11.79 2.47
C TRP A 295 -2.46 -11.27 3.70
N ARG A 296 -2.07 -12.15 4.63
CA ARG A 296 -1.32 -11.80 5.85
C ARG A 296 -0.08 -10.94 5.57
N TYR A 297 0.61 -11.17 4.46
CA TYR A 297 1.87 -10.51 4.14
C TYR A 297 1.68 -9.37 3.14
N LEU A 298 2.28 -8.23 3.47
CA LEU A 298 2.22 -7.00 2.69
C LEU A 298 2.76 -7.18 1.26
N ASN A 299 3.92 -7.81 1.10
CA ASN A 299 4.53 -8.02 -0.21
C ASN A 299 3.66 -8.90 -1.11
N VAL A 300 2.94 -9.87 -0.54
CA VAL A 300 1.99 -10.70 -1.29
C VAL A 300 0.80 -9.87 -1.75
N ARG A 301 0.18 -9.09 -0.86
CA ARG A 301 -0.91 -8.17 -1.21
C ARG A 301 -0.50 -7.20 -2.32
N ARG A 302 0.65 -6.54 -2.16
CA ARG A 302 1.14 -5.55 -3.14
C ARG A 302 1.53 -6.18 -4.48
N LEU A 303 2.11 -7.39 -4.46
CA LEU A 303 2.38 -8.15 -5.69
C LEU A 303 1.08 -8.42 -6.45
N PHE A 304 0.03 -8.90 -5.78
CA PHE A 304 -1.25 -9.14 -6.45
C PHE A 304 -1.94 -7.87 -6.94
N SER A 305 -1.83 -6.76 -6.22
CA SER A 305 -2.34 -5.47 -6.70
C SER A 305 -1.62 -5.06 -7.99
N MET A 306 -0.28 -5.15 -8.03
CA MET A 306 0.50 -4.88 -9.26
C MET A 306 0.11 -5.81 -10.41
N LEU A 307 -0.05 -7.12 -10.15
CA LEU A 307 -0.45 -8.08 -11.18
C LEU A 307 -1.82 -7.77 -11.77
N LYS A 308 -2.81 -7.47 -10.92
CA LYS A 308 -4.16 -7.10 -11.35
C LYS A 308 -4.15 -5.88 -12.27
N GLU A 309 -3.51 -4.80 -11.82
CA GLU A 309 -3.47 -3.54 -12.56
C GLU A 309 -2.68 -3.66 -13.87
N SER A 310 -1.53 -4.35 -13.84
CA SER A 310 -0.72 -4.58 -15.04
C SER A 310 -1.51 -5.37 -16.09
N ILE A 311 -2.22 -6.41 -15.67
CA ILE A 311 -3.06 -7.20 -16.58
C ILE A 311 -4.21 -6.34 -17.10
N ALA A 312 -4.91 -5.59 -16.24
CA ALA A 312 -6.03 -4.74 -16.65
C ALA A 312 -5.61 -3.70 -17.70
N ASP A 313 -4.53 -2.95 -17.44
CA ASP A 313 -4.02 -1.93 -18.36
C ASP A 313 -3.49 -2.56 -19.67
N GLY A 314 -2.64 -3.59 -19.55
CA GLY A 314 -2.02 -4.26 -20.69
C GLY A 314 -3.01 -5.05 -21.56
N THR A 315 -4.23 -5.30 -21.08
CA THR A 315 -5.28 -6.04 -21.81
C THR A 315 -6.49 -5.19 -22.20
N ARG A 316 -6.43 -3.86 -22.03
CA ARG A 316 -7.51 -2.93 -22.42
C ARG A 316 -7.95 -3.08 -23.88
N TRP A 317 -7.03 -3.50 -24.75
CA TRP A 317 -7.29 -3.74 -26.16
C TRP A 317 -8.29 -4.86 -26.44
N ILE A 318 -8.55 -5.77 -25.49
CA ILE A 318 -9.50 -6.88 -25.64
C ILE A 318 -10.94 -6.36 -25.79
N VAL A 319 -11.23 -5.19 -25.23
CA VAL A 319 -12.58 -4.63 -25.22
C VAL A 319 -13.02 -4.39 -26.67
N PHE A 320 -14.19 -4.94 -27.02
CA PHE A 320 -14.78 -4.92 -28.37
C PHE A 320 -14.11 -5.81 -29.44
N GLU A 321 -13.17 -6.68 -29.06
CA GLU A 321 -12.64 -7.70 -29.97
C GLU A 321 -13.63 -8.88 -30.16
N PRO A 322 -13.62 -9.57 -31.31
CA PRO A 322 -14.41 -10.78 -31.52
C PRO A 322 -14.08 -11.88 -30.48
N ASN A 323 -15.11 -12.38 -29.79
CA ASN A 323 -14.96 -13.43 -28.78
C ASN A 323 -14.83 -14.83 -29.41
N ASP A 324 -13.62 -15.13 -29.86
CA ASP A 324 -13.25 -16.36 -30.55
C ASP A 324 -11.94 -16.98 -30.03
N GLU A 325 -11.59 -18.13 -30.60
CA GLU A 325 -10.39 -18.88 -30.20
C GLU A 325 -9.08 -18.11 -30.45
N GLN A 326 -9.05 -17.20 -31.41
CA GLN A 326 -7.88 -16.37 -31.71
C GLN A 326 -7.66 -15.33 -30.62
N LEU A 327 -8.74 -14.71 -30.13
CA LEU A 327 -8.69 -13.83 -28.95
C LEU A 327 -8.18 -14.60 -27.74
N TRP A 328 -8.76 -15.76 -27.44
CA TRP A 328 -8.36 -16.58 -26.27
C TRP A 328 -6.90 -17.02 -26.31
N ARG A 329 -6.40 -17.39 -27.50
CA ARG A 329 -4.97 -17.68 -27.71
C ARG A 329 -4.09 -16.47 -27.45
N SER A 330 -4.50 -15.28 -27.88
CA SER A 330 -3.77 -14.04 -27.66
C SER A 330 -3.72 -13.67 -26.17
N ILE A 331 -4.84 -13.80 -25.45
CA ILE A 331 -4.93 -13.60 -23.99
C ILE A 331 -3.95 -14.51 -23.25
N ARG A 332 -3.99 -15.82 -23.52
CA ARG A 332 -3.09 -16.79 -22.89
C ARG A 332 -1.63 -16.49 -23.16
N ARG A 333 -1.29 -16.13 -24.40
CA ARG A 333 0.08 -15.79 -24.81
C ARG A 333 0.58 -14.55 -24.07
N ASP A 334 -0.19 -13.46 -24.09
CA ASP A 334 0.28 -12.16 -23.63
C ASP A 334 0.38 -12.12 -22.08
N ILE A 335 -0.61 -12.66 -21.37
CA ILE A 335 -0.58 -12.81 -19.91
C ILE A 335 0.48 -13.84 -19.50
N GLY A 336 0.60 -14.98 -20.20
CA GLY A 336 1.61 -15.98 -19.92
C GLY A 336 3.04 -15.47 -20.08
N ALA A 337 3.29 -14.64 -21.11
CA ALA A 337 4.58 -13.98 -21.30
C ALA A 337 4.90 -12.99 -20.17
N PHE A 338 3.91 -12.26 -19.68
CA PHE A 338 4.06 -11.36 -18.54
C PHE A 338 4.39 -12.11 -17.25
N LEU A 339 3.59 -13.12 -16.88
CA LEU A 339 3.83 -13.91 -15.67
C LEU A 339 5.15 -14.68 -15.73
N THR A 340 5.61 -15.06 -16.92
CA THR A 340 6.95 -15.63 -17.11
C THR A 340 8.06 -14.63 -16.74
N ARG A 341 7.91 -13.34 -17.07
CA ARG A 341 8.87 -12.31 -16.64
C ARG A 341 8.83 -12.14 -15.12
N VAL A 342 7.63 -12.02 -14.55
CA VAL A 342 7.44 -11.90 -13.09
C VAL A 342 8.05 -13.10 -12.33
N TRP A 343 7.92 -14.32 -12.86
CA TRP A 343 8.57 -15.51 -12.31
C TRP A 343 10.09 -15.46 -12.41
N ARG A 344 10.64 -15.05 -13.57
CA ARG A 344 12.09 -14.89 -13.76
C ARG A 344 12.71 -13.85 -12.83
N ASP A 345 11.92 -12.83 -12.46
CA ASP A 345 12.31 -11.81 -11.48
C ASP A 345 12.25 -12.32 -10.02
N GLY A 346 11.90 -13.60 -9.81
CA GLY A 346 11.88 -14.25 -8.50
C GLY A 346 10.63 -13.97 -7.66
N ALA A 347 9.59 -13.36 -8.25
CA ALA A 347 8.37 -13.02 -7.51
C ALA A 347 7.43 -14.22 -7.29
N LEU A 348 7.55 -15.27 -8.13
CA LEU A 348 6.72 -16.47 -8.07
C LEU A 348 7.57 -17.71 -7.72
N MET A 349 7.00 -18.61 -6.92
CA MET A 349 7.60 -19.89 -6.54
C MET A 349 7.57 -20.90 -7.68
N GLY A 350 8.43 -21.92 -7.64
CA GLY A 350 8.42 -23.06 -8.58
C GLY A 350 9.64 -23.08 -9.49
N ALA A 351 10.12 -24.28 -9.82
CA ALA A 351 11.28 -24.49 -10.66
C ALA A 351 10.96 -24.31 -12.17
N THR A 352 9.67 -24.38 -12.52
CA THR A 352 9.18 -24.16 -13.89
C THR A 352 8.00 -23.18 -13.89
N PRO A 353 7.73 -22.47 -15.02
CA PRO A 353 6.58 -21.59 -15.13
C PRO A 353 5.25 -22.27 -14.80
N GLN A 354 5.08 -23.55 -15.15
CA GLN A 354 3.85 -24.32 -14.92
C GLN A 354 3.60 -24.64 -13.45
N GLN A 355 4.66 -24.65 -12.62
CA GLN A 355 4.52 -24.74 -11.16
C GLN A 355 4.22 -23.37 -10.54
N ALA A 356 4.63 -22.29 -11.21
CA ALA A 356 4.53 -20.92 -10.71
C ALA A 356 3.18 -20.26 -11.01
N PHE A 357 2.62 -20.51 -12.18
CA PHE A 357 1.34 -19.92 -12.60
C PHE A 357 0.63 -20.74 -13.67
N PHE A 358 -0.66 -20.45 -13.87
CA PHE A 358 -1.42 -20.90 -15.04
C PHE A 358 -2.31 -19.77 -15.58
N VAL A 359 -2.61 -19.84 -16.88
CA VAL A 359 -3.57 -18.97 -17.57
C VAL A 359 -4.48 -19.84 -18.42
N LYS A 360 -5.76 -19.88 -18.10
CA LYS A 360 -6.79 -20.63 -18.85
C LYS A 360 -7.79 -19.66 -19.44
N CYS A 361 -7.88 -19.66 -20.77
CA CYS A 361 -8.90 -18.95 -21.54
C CYS A 361 -9.15 -19.81 -22.78
N ASP A 362 -10.26 -20.54 -22.75
CA ASP A 362 -10.67 -21.56 -23.70
C ASP A 362 -12.20 -21.70 -23.70
N ALA A 363 -12.71 -22.65 -24.50
CA ALA A 363 -14.15 -22.92 -24.63
C ALA A 363 -14.80 -23.39 -23.32
N GLU A 364 -14.06 -23.95 -22.36
CA GLU A 364 -14.62 -24.34 -21.05
C GLU A 364 -14.87 -23.11 -20.19
N THR A 365 -13.95 -22.14 -20.23
CA THR A 365 -14.14 -20.85 -19.54
C THR A 365 -15.09 -19.90 -20.28
N ASN A 366 -15.29 -20.10 -21.59
CA ASN A 366 -16.11 -19.25 -22.46
C ASN A 366 -17.13 -20.09 -23.25
N PRO A 367 -18.09 -20.75 -22.57
CA PRO A 367 -19.17 -21.46 -23.25
C PRO A 367 -20.12 -20.47 -23.96
N PRO A 368 -21.02 -20.93 -24.86
CA PRO A 368 -21.91 -20.06 -25.64
C PRO A 368 -22.65 -19.02 -24.80
N GLU A 369 -23.12 -19.37 -23.60
CA GLU A 369 -23.88 -18.48 -22.73
C GLU A 369 -23.06 -17.28 -22.23
N VAL A 370 -21.77 -17.49 -21.95
CA VAL A 370 -20.83 -16.43 -21.55
C VAL A 370 -20.52 -15.52 -22.75
N ARG A 371 -20.37 -16.12 -23.93
CA ARG A 371 -20.08 -15.38 -25.17
C ARG A 371 -21.26 -14.55 -25.63
N ASP A 372 -22.47 -15.10 -25.56
CA ASP A 372 -23.72 -14.44 -25.90
C ASP A 372 -24.05 -13.30 -24.91
N ALA A 373 -23.58 -13.40 -23.67
CA ALA A 373 -23.61 -12.32 -22.69
C ALA A 373 -22.53 -11.23 -22.94
N GLY A 374 -21.72 -11.37 -24.00
CA GLY A 374 -20.65 -10.42 -24.35
C GLY A 374 -19.44 -10.47 -23.41
N GLN A 375 -19.23 -11.57 -22.70
CA GLN A 375 -18.17 -11.72 -21.70
C GLN A 375 -17.02 -12.60 -22.22
N VAL A 376 -15.80 -12.28 -21.81
CA VAL A 376 -14.62 -13.15 -21.95
C VAL A 376 -14.05 -13.40 -20.57
N VAL A 377 -13.88 -14.67 -20.20
CA VAL A 377 -13.37 -15.10 -18.91
C VAL A 377 -12.02 -15.78 -19.10
N ALA A 378 -11.02 -15.32 -18.33
CA ALA A 378 -9.71 -15.94 -18.20
C ALA A 378 -9.45 -16.25 -16.72
N LEU A 379 -9.13 -17.50 -16.42
CA LEU A 379 -8.72 -17.94 -15.08
C LEU A 379 -7.20 -17.88 -14.95
N ILE A 380 -6.72 -17.18 -13.92
CA ILE A 380 -5.30 -16.95 -13.68
C ILE A 380 -4.99 -17.38 -12.26
N GLY A 381 -4.03 -18.28 -12.09
CA GLY A 381 -3.49 -18.64 -10.77
C GLY A 381 -2.01 -18.36 -10.72
N VAL A 382 -1.53 -17.88 -9.57
CA VAL A 382 -0.11 -17.57 -9.33
C VAL A 382 0.30 -18.04 -7.93
N ALA A 383 1.55 -18.48 -7.79
CA ALA A 383 2.14 -18.92 -6.53
C ALA A 383 3.18 -17.89 -6.04
N PRO A 384 2.83 -16.92 -5.17
CA PRO A 384 3.75 -15.89 -4.72
C PRO A 384 4.82 -16.42 -3.77
N VAL A 385 6.01 -15.80 -3.76
CA VAL A 385 7.01 -16.05 -2.71
C VAL A 385 6.52 -15.46 -1.36
N LYS A 386 6.56 -16.25 -0.30
CA LYS A 386 6.25 -15.81 1.08
C LYS A 386 7.55 -15.50 1.85
N PRO A 387 7.59 -14.46 2.71
CA PRO A 387 8.81 -14.09 3.44
C PRO A 387 9.16 -15.10 4.55
N ALA A 388 10.45 -15.28 4.81
CA ALA A 388 10.94 -16.03 5.97
C ALA A 388 10.93 -15.13 7.21
N GLU A 389 9.79 -15.09 7.93
CA GLU A 389 9.64 -14.26 9.13
C GLU A 389 10.32 -14.86 10.37
N PHE A 390 10.37 -16.19 10.47
CA PHE A 390 10.99 -16.90 11.59
C PHE A 390 12.15 -17.74 11.08
N VAL A 391 13.34 -17.51 11.63
CA VAL A 391 14.52 -18.35 11.40
C VAL A 391 14.81 -19.10 12.70
N VAL A 392 14.59 -20.41 12.69
CA VAL A 392 14.79 -21.27 13.86
C VAL A 392 16.07 -22.08 13.67
N PHE A 393 17.10 -21.75 14.45
CA PHE A 393 18.30 -22.58 14.55
C PHE A 393 18.08 -23.62 15.66
N LYS A 394 18.02 -24.89 15.29
CA LYS A 394 17.99 -26.01 16.25
C LYS A 394 19.43 -26.44 16.53
N LEU A 395 19.86 -26.31 17.79
CA LEU A 395 21.18 -26.74 18.25
C LEU A 395 21.02 -28.03 19.05
N SER A 396 21.70 -29.09 18.61
CA SER A 396 21.87 -30.33 19.39
C SER A 396 23.31 -30.40 19.91
N GLN A 397 23.47 -30.97 21.11
CA GLN A 397 24.76 -31.38 21.61
C GLN A 397 24.74 -32.89 21.81
N SER A 398 25.71 -33.56 21.20
CA SER A 398 25.95 -34.98 21.36
C SER A 398 27.44 -35.23 21.44
N SER A 399 27.84 -36.39 21.98
CA SER A 399 29.24 -36.79 22.09
C SER A 399 29.94 -36.91 20.73
N VAL A 400 29.16 -37.07 19.65
CA VAL A 400 29.60 -37.03 18.25
C VAL A 400 28.52 -36.30 17.46
N GLY A 401 28.87 -35.26 16.69
CA GLY A 401 27.90 -34.42 15.97
C GLY A 401 26.84 -35.24 15.23
N THR A 402 25.61 -35.21 15.73
CA THR A 402 24.46 -35.96 15.21
C THR A 402 23.36 -34.98 14.88
N GLU A 403 22.59 -35.25 13.82
CA GLU A 403 21.54 -34.34 13.35
C GLU A 403 20.53 -33.99 14.46
N ALA A 404 20.27 -32.69 14.62
CA ALA A 404 19.17 -32.20 15.44
C ALA A 404 17.85 -32.42 14.68
N GLN A 405 16.92 -33.22 15.22
CA GLN A 405 15.59 -33.42 14.63
C GLN A 405 14.68 -32.19 14.78
#